data_AF-A0A936GWP0-F1
#
_entry.id   AF-A0A936GWP0-F1
#
_cell.length_a   1.000
_cell.length_b   1.000
_cell.length_c   1.000
_cell.angle_alpha   90.00
_cell.angle_beta   90.00
_cell.angle_gamma   90.00
#
_symmetry.space_group_name_H-M   'P 1'
#
loop_
_entity.id
_entity.type
_entity.pdbx_description
1 polymer ?
#
loop_
_entity_poly.entity_id
_entity_poly.type
_entity_poly.pdbx_seq_one_letter_code
_entity_poly.pdbx_strand_id
1 'polypeptide(L)'
;MTEVQDKKTTTTTTTKRTKWVEWVFINLPFVCYLAFLGIVYIYNAHTAERSLRKIDRLKKEVMDDKWQYMNLKQELMYGSTQSQLAKNLEEKQILPLAKLPRKIVVDKEGKKDKKD
;
A
#
# COMPACT_ATOMS: atom_id res chain seq x y z
N MET A 1 -24.23 -64.18 -60.28
CA MET A 1 -25.34 -63.42 -59.67
C MET A 1 -25.09 -63.42 -58.17
N THR A 2 -24.05 -62.69 -57.74
CA THR A 2 -24.09 -61.29 -57.21
C THR A 2 -24.57 -61.31 -55.77
N GLU A 3 -23.66 -61.56 -54.84
CA GLU A 3 -22.81 -60.56 -54.16
C GLU A 3 -23.57 -59.90 -53.02
N VAL A 4 -23.30 -60.43 -51.83
CA VAL A 4 -23.67 -59.85 -50.55
C VAL A 4 -22.66 -58.75 -50.25
N GLN A 5 -23.01 -57.51 -50.59
CA GLN A 5 -22.41 -56.27 -50.09
C GLN A 5 -23.47 -55.17 -50.12
N ASP A 6 -23.86 -54.62 -48.97
CA ASP A 6 -23.20 -53.40 -48.52
C ASP A 6 -23.56 -53.04 -47.07
N LYS A 7 -22.48 -53.03 -46.27
CA LYS A 7 -22.15 -52.13 -45.17
C LYS A 7 -23.28 -51.37 -44.46
N LYS A 8 -23.31 -51.63 -43.15
CA LYS A 8 -23.23 -50.63 -42.07
C LYS A 8 -23.89 -49.29 -42.44
N THR A 9 -25.16 -49.16 -42.08
CA THR A 9 -25.82 -47.87 -41.91
C THR A 9 -25.10 -47.07 -40.84
N THR A 10 -24.05 -46.42 -41.31
CA THR A 10 -23.37 -45.27 -40.75
C THR A 10 -24.38 -44.26 -40.22
N THR A 11 -24.44 -44.14 -38.89
CA THR A 11 -25.01 -43.00 -38.16
C THR A 11 -24.12 -41.77 -38.42
N THR A 12 -24.18 -41.24 -39.63
CA THR A 12 -23.41 -40.09 -40.09
C THR A 12 -24.40 -38.98 -40.43
N THR A 13 -24.94 -38.31 -39.42
CA THR A 13 -25.63 -37.02 -39.64
C THR A 13 -25.56 -36.19 -38.37
N THR A 14 -24.98 -34.99 -38.47
CA THR A 14 -24.79 -33.95 -37.43
C THR A 14 -23.42 -33.90 -36.73
N THR A 15 -22.35 -34.19 -37.47
CA THR A 15 -20.96 -34.22 -36.97
C THR A 15 -20.20 -32.90 -37.21
N LYS A 16 -20.69 -31.79 -36.64
CA LYS A 16 -19.90 -30.53 -36.51
C LYS A 16 -20.09 -29.81 -35.17
N ARG A 17 -21.28 -29.87 -34.54
CA ARG A 17 -21.53 -29.18 -33.26
C ARG A 17 -20.93 -29.86 -32.04
N THR A 18 -20.84 -31.19 -32.03
CA THR A 18 -20.38 -31.96 -30.86
C THR A 18 -18.89 -32.29 -30.86
N LYS A 19 -18.17 -31.99 -31.95
CA LYS A 19 -16.72 -32.22 -32.07
C LYS A 19 -15.90 -31.49 -31.01
N TRP A 20 -16.36 -30.32 -30.57
CA TRP A 20 -15.68 -29.57 -29.51
C TRP A 20 -15.83 -30.26 -28.14
N VAL A 21 -16.96 -30.91 -27.90
CA VAL A 21 -17.22 -31.62 -26.64
C VAL A 21 -16.35 -32.89 -26.56
N GLU A 22 -16.20 -33.64 -27.65
CA GLU A 22 -15.27 -34.78 -27.72
C GLU A 22 -13.82 -34.35 -27.47
N TRP A 23 -13.40 -33.20 -28.03
CA TRP A 23 -12.07 -32.64 -27.78
C TRP A 23 -11.86 -32.23 -26.30
N VAL A 24 -12.90 -31.70 -25.65
CA VAL A 24 -12.89 -31.39 -24.21
C VAL A 24 -12.79 -32.66 -23.36
N PHE A 25 -13.48 -33.74 -23.72
CA PHE A 25 -13.40 -35.01 -22.99
C PHE A 25 -12.04 -35.71 -23.11
N ILE A 26 -11.33 -35.54 -24.24
CA ILE A 26 -9.95 -36.02 -24.39
C ILE A 26 -9.01 -35.29 -23.41
N ASN A 27 -9.27 -34.01 -23.16
CA ASN A 27 -8.48 -33.15 -22.27
C ASN A 27 -9.14 -32.94 -20.89
N LEU A 28 -10.00 -33.86 -20.47
CA LEU A 28 -10.73 -33.79 -19.21
C LEU A 28 -9.88 -33.47 -17.97
N PRO A 29 -8.67 -34.04 -17.76
CA PRO A 29 -7.84 -33.66 -16.61
C PRO A 29 -7.43 -32.18 -16.62
N PHE A 30 -7.19 -31.59 -17.81
CA PHE A 30 -6.83 -30.17 -17.94
C PHE A 30 -8.00 -29.23 -17.63
N VAL A 31 -9.20 -29.58 -18.10
CA VAL A 31 -10.43 -28.81 -17.84
C VAL A 31 -10.80 -28.88 -16.35
N CYS A 32 -10.63 -30.05 -15.74
CA CYS A 32 -10.82 -30.25 -14.30
C CYS A 32 -9.80 -29.41 -13.49
N TYR A 33 -8.55 -29.34 -13.95
CA TYR A 33 -7.53 -28.49 -13.34
C TYR A 33 -7.90 -26.99 -13.40
N LEU A 34 -8.40 -26.49 -14.54
CA LEU A 34 -8.89 -25.12 -14.63
C LEU A 34 -10.10 -24.86 -13.72
N ALA A 35 -11.05 -25.80 -13.64
CA ALA A 35 -12.19 -25.68 -12.75
C ALA A 35 -11.74 -25.61 -11.28
N PHE A 36 -10.80 -26.47 -10.88
CA PHE A 36 -10.19 -26.43 -9.56
C PHE A 36 -9.52 -25.08 -9.27
N LEU A 37 -8.72 -24.57 -10.21
CA LEU A 37 -8.09 -23.25 -10.08
C LEU A 37 -9.13 -22.11 -10.00
N GLY A 38 -10.22 -22.22 -10.75
CA GLY A 38 -11.35 -21.29 -10.69
C GLY A 38 -12.03 -21.28 -9.33
N ILE A 39 -12.25 -22.45 -8.72
CA ILE A 39 -12.81 -22.56 -7.36
C ILE A 39 -11.86 -21.92 -6.34
N VAL A 40 -10.56 -22.22 -6.41
CA VAL A 40 -9.53 -21.62 -5.55
C VAL A 40 -9.47 -20.11 -5.73
N TYR A 41 -9.63 -19.61 -6.96
CA TYR A 41 -9.68 -18.19 -7.25
C TYR A 41 -10.91 -17.51 -6.63
N ILE A 42 -12.10 -18.07 -6.82
CA ILE A 42 -13.34 -17.54 -6.23
C ILE A 42 -13.25 -17.52 -4.70
N TYR A 43 -12.70 -18.59 -4.12
CA TYR A 43 -12.48 -18.68 -2.67
C TYR A 43 -11.54 -17.58 -2.15
N ASN A 44 -10.42 -17.34 -2.85
CA ASN A 44 -9.48 -16.27 -2.49
C ASN A 44 -10.09 -14.88 -2.71
N ALA A 45 -10.80 -14.67 -3.81
CA ALA A 45 -11.46 -13.40 -4.12
C ALA A 45 -12.51 -13.02 -3.06
N HIS A 46 -13.33 -13.97 -2.62
CA HIS A 46 -14.31 -13.76 -1.55
C HIS A 46 -13.67 -13.38 -0.21
N THR A 47 -12.49 -13.95 0.07
CA THR A 47 -11.72 -13.61 1.27
C THR A 47 -11.10 -12.23 1.17
N ALA A 48 -10.58 -11.86 -0.01
CA ALA A 48 -10.04 -10.52 -0.28
C ALA A 48 -11.10 -9.43 -0.08
N GLU A 49 -12.33 -9.64 -0.53
CA GLU A 49 -13.43 -8.67 -0.36
C GLU A 49 -13.78 -8.42 1.12
N ARG A 50 -13.76 -9.48 1.95
CA ARG A 50 -13.98 -9.35 3.40
C ARG A 50 -12.80 -8.66 4.09
N SER A 51 -11.58 -8.94 3.66
CA SER A 51 -10.37 -8.31 4.20
C SER A 51 -10.28 -6.83 3.83
N LEU A 52 -10.64 -6.45 2.60
CA LEU A 52 -10.73 -5.05 2.16
C LEU A 52 -11.66 -4.23 3.04
N ARG A 53 -12.88 -4.73 3.30
CA ARG A 53 -13.82 -4.06 4.21
C ARG A 53 -13.30 -3.89 5.63
N LYS A 54 -12.54 -4.86 6.15
CA LYS A 54 -11.91 -4.77 7.47
C LYS A 54 -10.78 -3.74 7.49
N ILE A 55 -9.96 -3.71 6.44
CA ILE A 55 -8.88 -2.74 6.27
C ILE A 55 -9.44 -1.32 6.23
N ASP A 56 -10.53 -1.08 5.51
CA ASP A 56 -11.12 0.25 5.42
C ASP A 56 -11.66 0.76 6.77
N ARG A 57 -12.27 -0.13 7.58
CA ARG A 57 -12.72 0.21 8.93
C ARG A 57 -11.55 0.53 9.85
N LEU A 58 -10.53 -0.32 9.87
CA LEU A 58 -9.34 -0.13 10.71
C LEU A 58 -8.56 1.13 10.30
N LYS A 59 -8.49 1.42 8.99
CA LYS A 59 -7.87 2.64 8.48
C LYS A 59 -8.62 3.89 8.96
N LYS A 60 -9.94 3.84 9.07
CA LYS A 60 -10.74 4.95 9.59
C LYS A 60 -10.44 5.21 11.07
N GLU A 61 -10.42 4.16 11.89
CA GLU A 61 -10.09 4.25 13.31
C GLU A 61 -8.68 4.84 13.54
N VAL A 62 -7.67 4.35 12.79
CA VAL A 62 -6.30 4.88 12.87
C VAL A 62 -6.21 6.33 12.41
N MET A 63 -7.02 6.75 11.43
CA MET A 63 -7.04 8.15 10.97
C MET A 63 -7.66 9.07 12.01
N ASP A 64 -8.70 8.64 12.71
CA ASP A 64 -9.33 9.41 13.77
C ASP A 64 -8.36 9.65 14.95
N ASP A 65 -7.66 8.60 15.41
CA ASP A 65 -6.63 8.70 16.44
C ASP A 65 -5.45 9.58 16.01
N LYS A 66 -5.00 9.40 14.76
CA LYS A 66 -3.91 10.22 14.18
C LYS A 66 -4.30 11.69 14.12
N TRP A 67 -5.56 12.00 13.82
CA TRP A 67 -6.03 13.38 13.76
C TRP A 67 -6.01 14.05 15.14
N GLN A 68 -6.44 13.33 16.18
CA GLN A 68 -6.33 13.82 17.56
C GLN A 68 -4.88 14.11 17.96
N TYR A 69 -3.97 13.18 17.64
CA TYR A 69 -2.54 13.39 17.90
C TYR A 69 -1.96 14.57 17.11
N MET A 70 -2.35 14.75 15.85
CA MET A 70 -1.91 15.90 15.06
C MET A 70 -2.41 17.22 15.63
N ASN A 71 -3.69 17.31 16.02
CA ASN A 71 -4.22 18.52 16.65
C ASN A 71 -3.47 18.85 17.95
N LEU A 72 -3.29 17.87 18.84
CA LEU A 72 -2.56 18.08 20.09
C LEU A 72 -1.11 18.50 19.84
N LYS A 73 -0.44 17.86 18.86
CA LYS A 73 0.91 18.25 18.46
C LYS A 73 0.96 19.66 17.87
N GLN A 74 -0.05 20.08 17.11
CA GLN A 74 -0.13 21.44 16.58
C GLN A 74 -0.33 22.48 17.69
N GLU A 75 -1.14 22.18 18.69
CA GLU A 75 -1.31 23.03 19.87
C GLU A 75 0.00 23.15 20.67
N LEU A 76 0.70 22.04 20.89
CA LEU A 76 2.02 22.04 21.50
C LEU A 76 3.04 22.81 20.67
N MET A 77 3.04 22.64 19.34
CA MET A 77 3.92 23.39 18.44
C MET A 77 3.61 24.89 18.43
N TYR A 78 2.34 25.28 18.54
CA TYR A 78 1.93 26.68 18.64
C TYR A 78 2.50 27.31 19.92
N GLY A 79 2.38 26.61 21.06
CA GLY A 79 2.99 27.03 22.32
C GLY A 79 4.52 26.99 22.34
N SER A 80 5.13 26.04 21.62
CA SER A 80 6.59 25.90 21.52
C SER A 80 7.21 26.70 20.37
N THR A 81 6.41 27.42 19.59
CA THR A 81 6.92 28.25 18.49
C THR A 81 7.76 29.37 19.08
N GLN A 82 9.00 29.52 18.61
CA GLN A 82 9.98 30.47 19.14
C GLN A 82 9.44 31.90 19.28
N SER A 83 8.55 32.35 18.40
CA SER A 83 7.94 33.69 18.47
C SER A 83 6.98 33.85 19.65
N GLN A 84 6.19 32.83 20.00
CA GLN A 84 5.31 32.87 21.17
C GLN A 84 6.04 32.53 22.45
N LEU A 85 6.99 31.61 22.40
CA LEU A 85 7.85 31.30 23.51
C LEU A 85 8.67 32.55 23.92
N ALA A 86 9.19 33.30 22.94
CA ALA A 86 9.85 34.59 23.18
C ALA A 86 8.91 35.61 23.85
N LYS A 87 7.66 35.73 23.40
CA LYS A 87 6.65 36.63 24.03
C LYS A 87 6.30 36.22 25.47
N ASN A 88 6.09 34.92 25.72
CA ASN A 88 5.81 34.39 27.07
C ASN A 88 7.03 34.49 27.99
N LEU A 89 8.25 34.42 27.44
CA LEU A 89 9.51 34.61 28.18
C LEU A 89 9.79 36.10 28.43
N GLU A 90 9.45 37.00 27.50
CA GLU A 90 9.48 38.46 27.68
C GLU A 90 8.53 38.90 28.80
N GLU A 91 7.31 38.36 28.84
CA GLU A 91 6.36 38.57 29.94
C GLU A 91 6.91 38.07 31.29
N LYS A 92 7.73 37.01 31.26
CA LYS A 92 8.45 36.48 32.44
C LYS A 92 9.81 37.15 32.69
N GLN A 93 10.13 38.26 32.02
CA GLN A 93 11.40 39.02 32.13
C GLN A 93 12.68 38.25 31.74
N ILE A 94 12.55 37.14 31.00
CA ILE A 94 13.68 36.37 30.48
C ILE A 94 13.89 36.81 29.03
N LEU A 95 14.85 37.71 28.81
CA LEU A 95 15.14 38.27 27.50
C LEU A 95 15.67 37.19 26.54
N PRO A 96 15.01 36.93 25.41
CA PRO A 96 15.59 36.10 24.36
C PRO A 96 16.83 36.81 23.79
N LEU A 97 17.92 36.05 23.58
CA LEU A 97 19.14 36.58 22.97
C LEU A 97 18.84 37.03 21.52
N ALA A 98 18.58 38.33 21.35
CA ALA A 98 18.31 38.96 20.05
C ALA A 98 19.57 39.08 19.15
N LYS A 99 20.74 38.66 19.63
CA LYS A 99 22.01 38.80 18.91
C LYS A 99 22.60 37.44 18.60
N LEU A 100 22.94 37.20 17.34
CA LEU A 100 23.66 36.00 16.92
C LEU A 100 24.89 35.81 17.84
N PRO A 101 25.06 34.62 18.46
CA PRO A 101 26.21 34.36 19.30
C PRO A 101 27.48 34.48 18.45
N ARG A 102 28.40 35.35 18.87
CA ARG A 102 29.69 35.49 18.20
C ARG A 102 30.47 34.19 18.41
N LYS A 103 30.79 33.50 17.31
CA LYS A 103 31.74 32.39 17.32
C LYS A 103 33.07 32.94 17.81
N ILE A 104 33.42 32.64 19.05
CA ILE A 104 34.76 32.91 19.59
C ILE A 104 35.68 31.88 18.95
N VAL A 105 36.36 32.28 17.88
CA VAL A 105 37.47 31.48 17.35
C VAL A 105 38.62 31.76 18.30
N VAL A 106 38.97 30.79 19.14
CA VAL A 106 40.18 30.86 19.98
C VAL A 106 41.35 30.72 19.01
N ASP A 107 41.92 31.85 18.61
CA ASP A 107 43.23 31.83 17.99
C ASP A 107 44.23 31.42 19.07
N LYS A 108 44.74 30.21 18.91
CA LYS A 108 45.80 29.71 19.78
C LYS A 108 47.10 30.37 19.31
N GLU A 109 47.68 31.11 20.24
CA GLU A 109 49.09 31.47 20.33
C GLU A 109 49.55 32.75 19.61
N GLY A 110 49.51 33.85 20.38
CA GLY A 110 50.73 34.56 20.76
C GLY A 110 51.53 35.26 19.66
N LYS A 111 51.43 36.60 19.64
CA LYS A 111 52.63 37.45 19.57
C LYS A 111 52.35 38.84 20.11
N LYS A 112 53.32 39.29 20.92
CA LYS A 112 53.57 40.66 21.35
C LYS A 112 53.60 41.56 20.10
N ASP A 113 53.22 42.84 20.16
CA ASP A 113 54.14 43.95 20.46
C ASP A 113 53.28 45.20 20.80
N LYS A 114 53.33 45.73 22.03
CA LYS A 114 54.11 46.91 22.47
C LYS A 114 54.21 48.08 21.48
N LYS A 115 53.74 49.25 21.96
CA LYS A 115 54.18 50.64 21.65
C LYS A 115 53.89 51.13 20.22
N ASP A 116 53.43 52.36 19.97
CA ASP A 116 53.45 53.62 20.70
C ASP A 116 52.10 54.37 20.63
#